data_AF-A0A011P7Q5-F1
#
_entry.id   AF-A0A011P7Q5-F1
#
_cell.length_a   1.000
_cell.length_b   1.000
_cell.length_c   1.000
_cell.angle_alpha   90.00
_cell.angle_beta   90.00
_cell.angle_gamma   90.00
#
_symmetry.space_group_name_H-M   'P 1'
#
loop_
_entity.id
_entity.type
_entity.pdbx_description
1 polymer ?
#
loop_
_entity_poly.entity_id
_entity_poly.type
_entity_poly.pdbx_seq_one_letter_code
_entity_poly.pdbx_strand_id
1 'polypeptide(L)' 'MADVVNQVRLGNRSLVGMMIESNIIAGNQPIPDDLAQLRYGCSVTDACVDWQTTEQMIRNAATLLHDVLPGRRR' A
#
# COMPACT_ATOMS: atom_id res chain seq x y z
N MET A 1 -6.95 0.56 1.32
CA MET A 1 -7.04 0.03 -0.07
C MET A 1 -8.40 -0.55 -0.42
N ALA A 2 -9.04 -1.35 0.46
CA ALA A 2 -10.30 -2.02 0.18
C ALA A 2 -11.41 -1.09 -0.35
N ASP A 3 -11.59 0.10 0.25
CA ASP A 3 -12.64 1.04 -0.19
C ASP A 3 -12.39 1.58 -1.60
N VAL A 4 -11.15 1.91 -1.94
CA VAL A 4 -10.76 2.37 -3.28
C VAL A 4 -11.00 1.26 -4.31
N VAL A 5 -10.61 0.02 -3.98
CA VAL A 5 -10.89 -1.16 -4.82
C VAL A 5 -12.40 -1.34 -5.00
N ASN A 6 -13.20 -1.22 -3.94
CA ASN A 6 -14.65 -1.35 -4.02
C ASN A 6 -15.29 -0.24 -4.87
N GLN A 7 -14.85 1.01 -4.74
CA GLN A 7 -15.29 2.09 -5.63
C GLN A 7 -14.97 1.77 -7.10
N VAL A 8 -13.79 1.20 -7.35
CA VAL A 8 -13.40 0.77 -8.70
C VAL A 8 -14.32 -0.37 -9.19
N ARG A 9 -14.61 -1.36 -8.36
CA ARG A 9 -15.55 -2.46 -8.69
C ARG A 9 -16.98 -1.97 -8.95
N LEU A 10 -17.43 -0.96 -8.22
CA LEU A 10 -18.76 -0.36 -8.35
C LEU A 10 -18.85 0.68 -9.50
N GLY A 11 -17.83 0.76 -10.35
CA GLY A 11 -17.89 1.52 -11.60
C GLY A 11 -17.34 2.95 -11.53
N ASN A 12 -16.71 3.37 -10.41
CA ASN A 12 -16.07 4.70 -10.35
C ASN A 12 -14.86 4.78 -11.29
N ARG A 13 -14.99 5.49 -12.41
CA ARG A 13 -13.97 5.64 -13.46
C ARG A 13 -12.98 6.78 -13.23
N SER A 14 -13.19 7.63 -12.22
CA SER A 14 -12.37 8.82 -11.95
C SER A 14 -11.06 8.48 -11.24
N LEU A 15 -10.98 7.32 -10.60
CA LEU A 15 -9.82 6.86 -9.84
C LEU A 15 -8.80 6.22 -10.77
N VAL A 16 -7.64 6.86 -10.93
CA VAL A 16 -6.55 6.41 -11.82
C VAL A 16 -5.44 5.65 -11.09
N GLY A 17 -5.36 5.77 -9.77
CA GLY A 17 -4.33 5.15 -8.95
C GLY A 17 -4.49 5.46 -7.47
N MET A 18 -3.61 4.88 -6.67
CA MET A 18 -3.48 5.16 -5.24
C MET A 18 -2.02 5.05 -4.83
N MET A 19 -1.68 5.67 -3.70
CA MET A 19 -0.35 5.60 -3.09
C MET A 19 -0.45 4.86 -1.76
N ILE A 20 0.57 4.07 -1.44
CA ILE A 20 0.69 3.31 -0.19
C ILE A 20 2.09 3.56 0.36
N GLU A 21 2.19 3.91 1.63
CA GLU A 21 3.47 3.98 2.34
C GLU A 21 3.77 2.63 2.98
N SER A 22 4.77 1.95 2.43
CA SER A 22 5.20 0.62 2.85
C SER A 22 6.69 0.60 3.17
N ASN A 23 7.09 -0.21 4.15
CA ASN A 23 8.47 -0.54 4.41
C ASN A 23 8.57 -2.03 4.80
N ILE A 24 9.77 -2.52 5.09
CA ILE A 24 9.96 -3.94 5.46
C ILE A 24 9.25 -4.22 6.80
N ILE A 25 9.40 -3.31 7.77
CA ILE A 25 8.81 -3.37 9.11
C ILE A 25 7.75 -2.27 9.23
N ALA A 26 6.61 -2.62 9.83
CA ALA A 26 5.51 -1.69 10.08
C ALA A 26 5.88 -0.58 11.08
N GLY A 27 5.11 0.51 11.03
CA GLY A 27 5.27 1.66 11.90
C GLY A 27 6.43 2.56 11.49
N ASN A 28 6.94 3.28 12.47
CA ASN A 28 8.12 4.13 12.33
C ASN A 28 9.02 4.02 13.58
N GLN A 29 10.14 4.75 13.53
CA GLN A 29 11.09 4.93 14.63
C GLN A 29 11.65 6.36 14.60
N PRO A 30 12.03 6.95 15.74
CA PRO A 30 12.80 8.18 15.75
C PRO A 30 14.22 7.93 15.24
N ILE A 31 14.93 9.00 14.85
CA ILE A 31 16.37 8.96 14.58
C ILE A 31 17.11 9.04 15.93
N PRO A 32 17.81 7.98 16.36
CA PRO A 32 18.58 7.99 17.61
C PRO A 32 19.92 8.73 17.43
N ASP A 33 20.56 9.10 18.54
CA ASP A 33 21.92 9.67 18.52
C ASP A 33 22.95 8.65 18.02
N ASP A 34 22.83 7.38 18.44
CA ASP A 34 23.60 6.26 17.91
C ASP A 34 22.84 5.60 16.74
N LEU A 35 23.27 5.91 15.51
CA LEU A 35 22.65 5.38 14.29
C LEU A 35 22.75 3.86 14.14
N ALA A 36 23.63 3.18 14.89
CA ALA A 36 23.67 1.72 14.91
C ALA A 36 22.42 1.10 15.55
N GLN A 37 21.64 1.88 16.30
CA GLN A 37 20.36 1.44 16.89
C GLN A 37 19.18 1.49 15.92
N LEU A 38 19.38 1.99 14.69
CA LEU A 38 18.32 2.02 13.69
C LEU A 38 17.89 0.60 13.32
N ARG A 39 16.58 0.32 13.45
CA ARG A 39 16.00 -0.92 12.96
C ARG A 39 15.96 -0.86 11.44
N TYR A 40 16.69 -1.76 10.79
CA TYR A 40 16.71 -1.85 9.34
C TYR A 40 15.30 -2.07 8.78
N GLY A 41 14.94 -1.29 7.76
CA GLY A 41 13.65 -1.41 7.08
C GLY A 41 12.44 -0.89 7.88
N CYS A 42 12.66 -0.08 8.93
CA CYS A 42 11.61 0.67 9.63
C CYS A 42 11.73 2.16 9.30
N SER A 43 10.61 2.81 8.95
CA SER A 43 10.57 4.23 8.55
C SER A 43 11.07 5.15 9.66
N VAL A 44 11.79 6.22 9.32
CA VAL A 44 12.19 7.29 10.26
C VAL A 44 11.28 8.53 10.18
N THR A 45 10.26 8.46 9.32
CA THR A 45 9.30 9.53 9.04
C THR A 45 7.89 9.04 9.39
N ASP A 46 6.96 9.06 8.44
CA ASP A 46 5.61 8.53 8.62
C ASP A 46 5.60 7.00 8.78
N ALA A 47 4.58 6.51 9.50
CA ALA A 47 4.42 5.10 9.78
C ALA A 47 3.96 4.32 8.53
N CYS A 48 4.70 3.27 8.19
CA CYS A 48 4.40 2.43 7.02
C CYS A 48 3.68 1.13 7.42
N VAL A 49 3.01 0.50 6.46
CA VAL A 49 2.67 -0.94 6.58
C VAL A 49 3.90 -1.82 6.32
N ASP A 50 3.91 -3.04 6.84
CA ASP A 50 4.98 -4.01 6.60
C ASP A 50 4.88 -4.69 5.22
N TRP A 51 5.88 -5.50 4.91
CA TRP A 51 5.97 -6.20 3.64
C TRP A 51 4.81 -7.18 3.41
N GLN A 52 4.46 -7.98 4.42
CA GLN A 52 3.41 -8.99 4.33
C GLN A 52 2.05 -8.35 4.07
N THR A 53 1.75 -7.24 4.76
CA THR A 53 0.53 -6.45 4.55
C THR A 53 0.53 -5.83 3.15
N THR A 54 1.67 -5.30 2.70
CA THR A 54 1.83 -4.74 1.35
C THR A 54 1.54 -5.77 0.26
N GLU A 55 2.14 -6.96 0.38
CA GLU A 55 1.91 -8.08 -0.54
C GLU A 55 0.42 -8.45 -0.58
N GLN A 56 -0.20 -8.61 0.59
CA GLN A 56 -1.61 -8.98 0.69
C GLN A 56 -2.51 -7.91 0.06
N MET A 57 -2.26 -6.63 0.33
CA MET A 57 -3.00 -5.51 -0.26
C MET A 57 -2.96 -5.53 -1.79
N ILE A 58 -1.75 -5.64 -2.37
CA ILE A 58 -1.56 -5.63 -3.83
C ILE A 58 -2.19 -6.85 -4.48
N ARG A 59 -1.94 -8.05 -3.93
CA ARG A 59 -2.49 -9.30 -4.49
C ARG A 59 -4.01 -9.35 -4.40
N ASN A 60 -4.60 -8.93 -3.28
CA ASN A 60 -6.05 -8.88 -3.13
C ASN A 60 -6.68 -7.91 -4.12
N ALA A 61 -6.08 -6.73 -4.31
CA ALA A 61 -6.56 -5.77 -5.31
C ALA A 61 -6.45 -6.33 -6.73
N ALA A 62 -5.33 -6.98 -7.08
CA ALA A 62 -5.15 -7.60 -8.38
C ALA A 62 -6.24 -8.67 -8.65
N THR A 63 -6.49 -9.56 -7.70
CA THR A 63 -7.55 -10.58 -7.79
C THR A 63 -8.93 -9.95 -7.98
N LEU A 64 -9.28 -8.96 -7.15
CA LEU A 64 -10.61 -8.35 -7.16
C LEU A 64 -10.89 -7.47 -8.39
N LEU A 65 -9.83 -6.97 -9.04
CA LEU A 65 -9.92 -6.06 -10.16
C LEU A 65 -9.63 -6.71 -11.51
N HIS A 66 -9.23 -8.00 -11.53
CA HIS A 66 -8.83 -8.73 -12.72
C HIS A 66 -9.86 -8.63 -13.86
N ASP A 67 -11.13 -8.90 -13.56
CA ASP A 67 -12.21 -8.86 -14.55
C ASP A 67 -12.83 -7.47 -14.74
N VAL A 68 -12.54 -6.54 -13.81
CA VAL A 68 -13.15 -5.19 -13.80
C VAL A 68 -12.35 -4.21 -14.66
N LEU A 69 -11.01 -4.22 -14.53
CA LEU A 69 -10.15 -3.24 -15.21
C LEU A 69 -10.15 -3.35 -16.75
N PRO A 70 -10.21 -4.55 -17.38
CA PRO A 70 -10.29 -4.65 -18.84
C PRO A 70 -11.53 -3.95 -19.44
N GLY A 71 -12.63 -3.86 -18.69
CA GLY A 71 -13.84 -3.11 -19.09
C GLY A 71 -13.71 -1.59 -18.97
N ARG A 72 -12.61 -1.09 -18.38
CA ARG A 72 -12.27 0.33 -18.31
C ARG A 72 -11.45 0.73 -19.54
N ARG A 73 -12.11 0.81 -20.70
CA ARG A 73 -11.52 1.52 -21.85
C ARG A 73 -11.25 2.97 -21.45
N ARG A 74 -10.07 3.46 -21.83
CA ARG A 74 -9.70 4.88 -21.79
C ARG A 74 -10.55 5.67 -22.79
#